data_AF-A0A835S3M7-F1
#
_entry.id   AF-A0A835S3M7-F1
#
_cell.length_a   1.000
_cell.length_b   1.000
_cell.length_c   1.000
_cell.angle_alpha   90.00
_cell.angle_beta   90.00
_cell.angle_gamma   90.00
#
_symmetry.space_group_name_H-M   'P 1'
#
loop_
_entity.id
_entity.type
_entity.pdbx_description
1 polymer ?
#
loop_
_entity_poly.entity_id
_entity_poly.type
_entity_poly.pdbx_seq_one_letter_code
_entity_poly.pdbx_strand_id
1 'polypeptide(L)'
;MALRGDWVYENNGGTCVAIAGLDYCVLAADTRLSVGYSIYTRDYSKICKLAEKCVLASSGFQGDMKALQKNLAARQLVSTVTFA
;
A
#
# COMPACT_ATOMS: atom_id res chain seq x y z
N MET A 1 -4.90 -0.54 23.94
CA MET A 1 -4.19 -0.19 25.19
C MET A 1 -2.71 -0.36 24.93
N ALA A 2 -2.00 0.74 24.65
CA ALA A 2 -0.55 0.82 24.71
C ALA A 2 -0.23 2.13 25.43
N LEU A 3 0.19 2.01 26.69
CA LEU A 3 0.54 3.10 27.59
C LEU A 3 2.06 3.28 27.55
N ARG A 4 2.57 4.01 26.54
CA ARG A 4 3.87 4.75 26.45
C ARG A 4 4.22 4.98 24.98
N GLY A 5 4.50 6.23 24.63
CA GLY A 5 4.26 6.81 23.30
C GLY A 5 5.50 7.20 22.49
N ASP A 6 6.42 6.26 22.25
CA ASP A 6 7.60 6.52 21.39
C ASP A 6 7.84 5.40 20.34
N TRP A 7 6.78 4.71 19.90
CA TRP A 7 6.92 3.71 18.83
C TRP A 7 6.84 4.40 17.46
N VAL A 8 7.75 4.04 16.56
CA VAL A 8 7.90 4.69 15.23
C VAL A 8 6.99 4.06 14.17
N TYR A 9 6.43 2.87 14.45
CA TYR A 9 5.68 2.05 13.52
C TYR A 9 4.23 1.81 13.94
N GLU A 10 3.28 2.14 13.07
CA GLU A 10 1.85 1.83 13.26
C GLU A 10 1.44 0.63 12.40
N ASN A 11 0.47 -0.16 12.88
CA ASN A 11 -0.21 -1.13 12.04
C ASN A 11 -1.51 -0.54 11.49
N ASN A 12 -1.50 -0.12 10.23
CA ASN A 12 -2.70 0.40 9.56
C ASN A 12 -3.62 -0.67 8.96
N GLY A 13 -3.26 -1.94 9.14
CA GLY A 13 -4.02 -3.10 8.71
C GLY A 13 -4.14 -3.23 7.19
N GLY A 14 -5.29 -3.76 6.77
CA GLY A 14 -5.61 -4.10 5.40
C GLY A 14 -5.00 -5.43 4.94
N THR A 15 -5.40 -5.85 3.75
CA THR A 15 -5.04 -7.13 3.15
C THR A 15 -4.91 -6.96 1.65
N CYS A 16 -3.82 -7.49 1.12
CA CYS A 16 -3.54 -7.53 -0.31
C CYS A 16 -3.46 -8.99 -0.76
N VAL A 17 -3.93 -9.28 -1.97
CA VAL A 17 -3.86 -10.62 -2.58
C VAL A 17 -3.44 -10.48 -4.04
N ALA A 18 -2.56 -11.37 -4.48
CA ALA A 18 -2.13 -11.46 -5.87
C ALA A 18 -2.30 -12.89 -6.38
N ILE A 19 -2.82 -13.04 -7.60
CA ILE A 19 -3.00 -14.33 -8.27
C ILE A 19 -2.34 -14.23 -9.64
N ALA A 20 -1.41 -15.14 -9.92
CA ALA A 20 -0.81 -15.28 -11.24
C ALA A 20 -1.63 -16.26 -12.08
N GLY A 21 -2.12 -15.79 -13.23
CA GLY A 21 -2.65 -16.61 -14.31
C GLY A 21 -1.55 -17.03 -15.27
N LEU A 22 -1.94 -17.66 -16.38
CA LEU A 22 -0.98 -18.12 -17.41
C LEU A 22 -0.32 -16.94 -18.16
N ASP A 23 -1.11 -15.93 -18.48
CA ASP A 23 -0.76 -14.76 -19.30
C ASP A 23 -1.20 -13.43 -18.66
N TYR A 24 -1.68 -13.46 -17.41
CA TYR A 24 -2.10 -12.29 -16.65
C TYR A 24 -1.77 -12.42 -15.17
N CYS A 25 -1.87 -11.31 -14.43
CA CYS A 25 -1.90 -11.33 -12.98
C CYS A 25 -3.01 -10.42 -12.46
N VAL A 26 -3.67 -10.84 -11.38
CA VAL A 26 -4.67 -10.04 -10.68
C VAL A 26 -4.09 -9.64 -9.33
N LEU A 27 -4.17 -8.35 -9.02
CA LEU A 27 -3.78 -7.80 -7.74
C LEU A 27 -4.98 -7.05 -7.15
N ALA A 28 -5.39 -7.44 -5.95
CA ALA A 28 -6.48 -6.82 -5.23
C ALA A 28 -6.06 -6.44 -3.82
N ALA A 29 -6.63 -5.37 -3.30
CA ALA A 29 -6.44 -4.94 -1.93
C ALA A 29 -7.70 -4.25 -1.42
N ASP A 30 -7.94 -4.33 -0.12
CA ASP A 30 -9.01 -3.55 0.51
C ASP A 30 -8.64 -2.07 0.57
N THR A 31 -9.64 -1.20 0.67
CA THR A 31 -9.46 0.26 0.69
C THR A 31 -9.48 0.85 2.10
N ARG A 32 -9.55 0.02 3.16
CA ARG A 32 -9.63 0.50 4.54
C ARG A 32 -8.25 0.88 5.09
N LEU A 33 -8.16 2.02 5.74
CA LEU A 33 -7.02 2.40 6.56
C LEU A 33 -7.49 2.48 8.02
N SER A 34 -6.83 1.76 8.92
CA SER A 34 -7.22 1.69 10.33
C SER A 34 -6.09 2.11 11.26
N VAL A 35 -6.43 2.41 12.51
CA VAL A 35 -5.51 2.58 13.64
C VAL A 35 -6.19 2.04 14.87
N GLY A 36 -5.61 1.02 15.50
CA GLY A 36 -6.27 0.29 16.58
C GLY A 36 -7.68 -0.18 16.18
N TYR A 37 -8.70 0.29 16.89
CA TYR A 37 -10.11 -0.04 16.61
C TYR A 37 -10.85 1.03 15.79
N SER A 38 -10.13 2.03 15.27
CA SER A 38 -10.70 3.15 14.52
C SER A 38 -10.40 3.03 13.03
N ILE A 39 -11.34 3.49 12.19
CA ILE A 39 -11.14 3.62 10.73
C ILE A 39 -10.79 5.07 10.42
N TYR A 40 -9.62 5.30 9.83
CA TYR A 40 -9.19 6.62 9.37
C TYR A 40 -9.85 6.99 8.05
N THR A 41 -9.84 6.07 7.09
CA THR A 41 -10.54 6.22 5.82
C THR A 41 -10.98 4.87 5.29
N ARG A 42 -12.09 4.88 4.54
CA ARG A 42 -12.62 3.71 3.83
C ARG A 42 -12.18 3.69 2.36
N ASP A 43 -11.49 4.74 1.93
CA ASP A 43 -11.10 4.96 0.56
C ASP A 43 -9.62 5.36 0.49
N TYR A 44 -8.75 4.36 0.67
CA TYR A 44 -7.31 4.49 0.49
C TYR A 44 -6.79 3.31 -0.32
N SER A 45 -6.34 3.58 -1.54
CA SER A 45 -5.72 2.55 -2.37
C SER A 45 -4.39 2.09 -1.77
N LYS A 46 -4.26 0.77 -1.61
CA LYS A 46 -3.01 0.10 -1.26
C LYS A 46 -2.21 -0.33 -2.49
N ILE A 47 -2.77 -0.14 -3.68
CA ILE A 47 -2.18 -0.52 -4.95
C ILE A 47 -1.56 0.72 -5.60
N CYS A 48 -0.30 0.58 -6.01
CA CYS A 48 0.48 1.57 -6.72
C CYS A 48 0.97 0.96 -8.05
N LYS A 49 0.71 1.64 -9.17
CA LYS A 49 1.29 1.26 -10.46
C LYS A 49 2.76 1.67 -10.48
N LEU A 50 3.64 0.69 -10.68
CA LEU A 50 5.07 0.95 -10.86
C LEU A 50 5.34 1.16 -12.35
N ALA A 51 5.30 0.12 -13.17
CA ALA A 51 5.54 0.24 -14.61
C ALA A 51 4.27 -0.06 -15.42
N GLU A 52 4.39 -0.07 -16.75
CA GLU A 52 3.29 -0.46 -17.64
C GLU A 52 2.72 -1.85 -17.30
N LYS A 53 3.60 -2.81 -16.98
CA LYS A 53 3.25 -4.20 -16.64
C LYS A 53 3.59 -4.61 -15.21
N CYS A 54 3.77 -3.64 -14.30
CA CYS A 54 4.15 -3.92 -12.91
C CYS A 54 3.33 -3.07 -11.94
N VAL A 55 2.68 -3.74 -10.99
CA VAL A 55 1.86 -3.15 -9.93
C VAL A 55 2.31 -3.68 -8.57
N LEU A 56 2.32 -2.81 -7.56
CA LEU A 56 2.70 -3.12 -6.20
C LEU A 56 1.52 -2.90 -5.27
N ALA A 57 1.19 -3.89 -4.43
CA ALA A 57 0.29 -3.71 -3.30
C ALA A 57 1.05 -3.90 -2.00
N SER A 58 0.76 -3.08 -1.01
CA SER A 58 1.39 -3.16 0.30
C SER A 58 0.41 -2.84 1.41
N SER A 59 0.42 -3.64 2.48
CA SER A 59 -0.38 -3.48 3.70
C SER A 59 0.54 -3.48 4.93
N GLY A 60 0.07 -2.94 6.05
CA GLY A 60 0.90 -2.77 7.26
C GLY A 60 1.03 -1.30 7.63
N PHE A 61 2.26 -0.78 7.72
CA PHE A 61 2.49 0.62 8.07
C PHE A 61 2.42 1.55 6.85
N GLN A 62 1.45 2.47 6.83
CA GLN A 62 1.23 3.38 5.72
C GLN A 62 2.43 4.30 5.45
N GLY A 63 3.15 4.72 6.48
CA GLY A 63 4.33 5.59 6.35
C GLY A 63 5.42 4.94 5.50
N ASP A 64 5.78 3.70 5.84
CA ASP A 64 6.77 2.92 5.09
C ASP A 64 6.30 2.60 3.67
N MET A 65 5.03 2.26 3.49
CA MET A 65 4.46 2.02 2.17
C MET A 65 4.64 3.23 1.24
N LYS A 66 4.36 4.44 1.73
CA LYS A 66 4.57 5.68 0.96
C LYS A 66 6.05 5.96 0.71
N ALA A 67 6.90 5.73 1.70
CA ALA A 67 8.34 5.90 1.55
C ALA A 67 8.92 4.95 0.49
N LEU A 68 8.50 3.68 0.52
CA LEU A 68 8.89 2.68 -0.47
C LEU A 68 8.42 3.07 -1.88
N GLN A 69 7.16 3.45 -2.03
CA GLN A 69 6.62 3.91 -3.32
C GLN A 69 7.41 5.11 -3.87
N LYS A 70 7.72 6.11 -3.03
CA LYS A 70 8.54 7.26 -3.41
C LYS A 70 9.97 6.86 -3.80
N ASN A 71 10.58 5.93 -3.06
CA ASN A 71 11.92 5.44 -3.35
C ASN A 71 11.97 4.66 -4.67
N LEU A 72 10.95 3.84 -4.96
CA LEU A 72 10.82 3.13 -6.23
C LEU A 72 10.59 4.11 -7.39
N ALA A 73 9.81 5.17 -7.17
CA ALA A 73 9.59 6.20 -8.16
C ALA A 73 10.86 7.00 -8.47
N ALA A 74 11.62 7.38 -7.44
CA ALA A 74 12.90 8.07 -7.61
C ALA A 74 13.93 7.23 -8.38
N ARG A 75 13.86 5.89 -8.28
CA ARG A 75 14.74 4.95 -8.99
C ARG A 75 14.27 4.62 -10.43
N GLN A 76 13.37 5.41 -11.00
CA GLN A 76 12.81 5.24 -12.37
C GLN A 76 12.11 3.89 -12.63
N LEU A 77 11.75 3.14 -11.59
CA LEU A 77 10.89 1.96 -11.75
C LEU A 77 9.40 2.34 -11.88
N VAL A 78 9.08 3.63 -11.69
CA VAL A 78 7.70 4.14 -11.78
C VAL A 78 7.49 5.02 -13.00
N SER A 79 6.77 4.51 -14.01
CA SER A 79 6.23 5.34 -15.10
C SER A 79 4.96 6.02 -14.58
N THR A 80 5.06 7.28 -14.20
CA THR A 80 3.99 8.06 -13.54
C THR A 80 2.69 8.06 -14.36
N VAL A 81 1.71 7.27 -13.93
CA VAL A 81 0.28 7.55 -14.17
C VAL A 81 -0.37 7.67 -12.81
N THR A 82 -0.52 8.91 -12.35
CA THR A 82 -1.31 9.28 -11.19
C THR A 82 -2.78 8.97 -11.53
N PHE A 83 -3.40 8.02 -10.84
CA PHE A 83 -4.86 7.89 -10.87
C PHE A 83 -5.45 8.88 -9.86
N ALA A 84 -6.36 9.71 -10.36
CA ALA A 84 -7.22 10.59 -9.58
C ALA A 84 -8.26 9.80 -8.78
#